data_AF-A0A5C4VZU9-F1
#
_entry.id   AF-A0A5C4VZU9-F1
#
_cell.length_a   1.000
_cell.length_b   1.000
_cell.length_c   1.000
_cell.angle_alpha   90.00
_cell.angle_beta   90.00
_cell.angle_gamma   90.00
#
_symmetry.space_group_name_H-M   'P 1'
#
loop_
_entity.id
_entity.type
_entity.pdbx_description
1 polymer ?
#
loop_
_entity_poly.entity_id
_entity_poly.type
_entity_poly.pdbx_seq_one_letter_code
_entity_poly.pdbx_strand_id
1 'polypeptide(L)'
;MILIAIGHTAVFAPLAPWAGWLAGDLRTRAADSDSVATFWALPGGFVVVLVLLGLMVARAGRQGQRVPAYVGWAILAWAALAVYLIGPSGFLLAVIPAALLIAANITARRPSAVRPE
;
A
#
# COMPACT_ATOMS: atom_id res chain seq x y z
N MET A 1 -1.49 5.66 -1.02
CA MET A 1 -0.39 4.68 -1.10
C MET A 1 0.93 5.29 -0.66
N ILE A 2 1.41 6.35 -1.31
CA ILE A 2 2.67 7.03 -0.93
C ILE A 2 2.65 7.49 0.54
N LEU A 3 1.59 8.17 0.99
CA LEU A 3 1.46 8.60 2.39
C LEU A 3 1.44 7.44 3.39
N ILE A 4 0.85 6.30 3.02
CA ILE A 4 0.82 5.09 3.86
C ILE A 4 2.25 4.55 4.00
N ALA A 5 2.99 4.48 2.90
CA ALA A 5 4.38 4.06 2.90
C ALA A 5 5.25 5.00 3.75
N ILE A 6 5.10 6.32 3.60
CA ILE A 6 5.82 7.31 4.41
C ILE A 6 5.51 7.13 5.90
N GLY A 7 4.24 7.03 6.28
CA GLY A 7 3.84 6.83 7.66
C GLY A 7 4.38 5.53 8.24
N HIS A 8 4.33 4.44 7.48
CA HIS A 8 4.88 3.15 7.89
C HIS A 8 6.40 3.23 8.09
N THR A 9 7.11 3.91 7.19
CA THR A 9 8.55 4.16 7.33
C THR A 9 8.86 4.99 8.56
N ALA A 10 8.13 6.08 8.79
CA ALA A 10 8.36 6.99 9.91
C ALA A 10 8.18 6.32 11.27
N VAL A 11 7.26 5.36 11.39
CA VAL A 11 7.01 4.64 12.65
C VAL A 11 8.08 3.60 12.93
N PHE A 12 8.46 2.78 11.94
CA PHE A 12 9.32 1.61 12.19
C PHE A 12 10.81 1.90 12.00
N ALA A 13 11.20 2.92 11.22
CA ALA A 13 12.60 3.22 11.00
C ALA A 13 13.35 3.61 12.30
N PRO A 14 12.75 4.35 13.25
CA PRO A 14 13.38 4.62 14.54
C PRO A 14 13.50 3.40 15.46
N LEU A 15 12.63 2.39 15.26
CA LEU A 15 12.57 1.18 16.09
C LEU A 15 13.51 0.07 15.59
N ALA A 16 14.03 0.20 14.37
CA ALA A 16 14.85 -0.80 13.74
C ALA A 16 16.28 -0.85 14.33
N PRO A 17 16.82 -2.03 14.68
CA PRO A 17 18.19 -2.19 15.16
C PRO A 17 19.21 -2.16 14.00
N TRP A 18 19.30 -1.02 13.33
CA TRP A 18 20.10 -0.82 12.12
C TRP A 18 21.55 -1.26 12.26
N ALA A 19 22.19 -0.96 13.39
CA ALA A 19 23.58 -1.33 13.64
C ALA A 19 23.77 -2.85 13.62
N GLY A 20 22.90 -3.60 14.31
CA GLY A 20 22.94 -5.07 14.34
C GLY A 20 22.62 -5.69 12.99
N TRP A 21 21.62 -5.15 12.28
CA TRP A 21 21.31 -5.60 10.92
C TRP A 21 22.47 -5.39 9.94
N LEU A 22 23.13 -4.24 10.00
CA LEU A 22 24.31 -3.93 9.17
C LEU A 22 25.54 -4.77 9.58
N ALA A 23 25.68 -5.10 10.86
CA ALA A 23 26.69 -6.03 11.36
C ALA A 23 26.44 -7.48 10.93
N GLY A 24 25.20 -7.81 10.55
CA GLY A 24 24.83 -9.09 9.94
C GLY A 24 23.94 -9.99 10.80
N ASP A 25 23.35 -9.49 11.88
CA ASP A 25 22.56 -10.30 12.84
C ASP A 25 21.40 -11.05 12.18
N LEU A 26 20.77 -10.45 11.16
CA LEU A 26 19.73 -11.12 10.36
C LEU A 26 20.29 -12.26 9.51
N ARG A 27 21.51 -12.11 8.98
CA ARG A 27 22.17 -13.12 8.14
C ARG A 27 22.66 -14.30 8.97
N THR A 28 23.16 -14.02 10.17
CA THR A 28 23.71 -15.02 11.09
C THR A 28 22.64 -15.67 11.97
N ARG A 29 21.38 -15.23 11.88
CA ARG A 29 20.25 -15.64 12.74
C ARG A 29 20.48 -15.35 14.23
N ALA A 30 21.24 -14.29 14.52
CA ALA A 30 21.44 -13.79 15.88
C ALA A 30 20.30 -12.84 16.33
N ALA A 31 19.54 -12.28 15.37
CA ALA A 31 18.40 -11.42 15.66
C ALA A 31 17.24 -12.19 16.32
N ASP A 32 16.60 -11.58 17.32
CA ASP A 32 15.39 -12.09 17.94
C ASP A 32 14.15 -11.96 17.05
N SER A 33 13.03 -12.53 17.49
CA SER A 33 11.76 -12.52 16.75
C SER A 33 11.23 -11.11 16.47
N ASP A 34 11.44 -10.18 17.39
CA ASP A 34 10.91 -8.82 17.30
C ASP A 34 11.70 -7.99 16.28
N SER A 35 13.03 -8.16 16.27
CA SER A 35 13.93 -7.63 15.24
C SER A 35 13.57 -8.19 13.85
N VAL A 36 13.31 -9.49 13.74
CA VAL A 36 12.87 -10.10 12.47
C VAL A 36 11.50 -9.58 12.04
N ALA A 37 10.55 -9.42 12.96
CA ALA A 37 9.24 -8.84 12.66
C ALA A 37 9.37 -7.38 12.18
N THR A 38 10.23 -6.59 12.82
CA THR A 38 10.53 -5.21 12.44
C THR A 38 11.20 -5.12 11.07
N PHE A 39 12.04 -6.10 10.72
CA PHE A 39 12.60 -6.21 9.36
C PHE A 39 11.50 -6.39 8.30
N TRP A 40 10.55 -7.29 8.54
CA TRP A 40 9.43 -7.51 7.62
C TRP A 40 8.43 -6.36 7.58
N ALA A 41 8.34 -5.57 8.65
CA ALA A 41 7.52 -4.37 8.67
C ALA A 41 8.11 -3.23 7.82
N LEU A 42 9.43 -3.18 7.57
CA LEU A 42 10.06 -2.02 6.94
C LEU A 42 11.04 -2.34 5.79
N PRO A 43 12.31 -2.78 5.98
CA PRO A 43 13.19 -3.04 4.85
C PRO A 43 12.77 -4.22 3.97
N GLY A 44 12.32 -5.32 4.59
CA GLY A 44 11.80 -6.50 3.89
C GLY A 44 10.33 -6.37 3.49
N GLY A 45 9.67 -5.31 3.97
CA GLY A 45 8.26 -5.04 3.72
C GLY A 45 7.99 -4.43 2.34
N PHE A 46 6.72 -4.12 2.08
CA PHE A 46 6.24 -3.64 0.78
C PHE A 46 6.33 -2.12 0.58
N VAL A 47 7.05 -1.38 1.43
CA VAL A 47 7.09 0.10 1.41
C VAL A 47 7.49 0.63 0.02
N VAL A 48 8.63 0.17 -0.52
CA VAL A 48 9.14 0.62 -1.84
C VAL A 48 8.14 0.28 -2.94
N VAL A 49 7.60 -0.94 -2.91
CA VAL A 49 6.60 -1.42 -3.90
C VAL A 49 5.32 -0.57 -3.84
N LEU A 50 4.86 -0.21 -2.64
CA LEU A 50 3.71 0.67 -2.41
C LEU A 50 3.93 2.09 -2.95
N VAL A 51 5.14 2.64 -2.79
CA VAL A 51 5.50 3.94 -3.36
C VAL A 51 5.47 3.87 -4.88
N LEU A 52 6.15 2.88 -5.47
CA LEU A 52 6.19 2.70 -6.93
C LEU A 52 4.81 2.48 -7.53
N LEU A 53 3.97 1.65 -6.88
CA LEU A 53 2.58 1.43 -7.30
C LEU A 53 1.77 2.73 -7.23
N GLY A 54 1.92 3.50 -6.14
CA GLY A 54 1.27 4.81 -6.01
C GLY A 54 1.70 5.79 -7.11
N LEU A 55 2.99 5.84 -7.44
CA LEU A 55 3.52 6.68 -8.51
C LEU A 55 3.02 6.21 -9.90
N MET A 56 2.96 4.90 -10.13
CA MET A 56 2.47 4.31 -11.38
C MET A 56 0.98 4.62 -11.59
N VAL A 57 0.15 4.44 -10.56
CA VAL A 57 -1.28 4.80 -10.60
C VAL A 57 -1.46 6.30 -10.82
N ALA A 58 -0.68 7.14 -10.14
CA ALA A 58 -0.73 8.58 -10.32
C ALA A 58 -0.32 8.99 -11.75
N ARG A 59 0.71 8.35 -12.32
CA ARG A 59 1.14 8.55 -13.71
C ARG A 59 0.05 8.12 -14.69
N ALA A 60 -0.55 6.94 -14.50
CA ALA A 60 -1.63 6.44 -15.35
C ALA A 60 -2.82 7.42 -15.35
N GLY A 61 -3.23 7.91 -14.17
CA GLY A 61 -4.27 8.92 -14.05
C GLY A 61 -3.94 10.23 -14.78
N ARG A 62 -2.70 10.74 -14.65
CA ARG A 62 -2.25 11.94 -15.38
C ARG A 62 -2.21 11.74 -16.90
N GLN A 63 -2.05 10.51 -17.37
CA GLN A 63 -2.03 10.15 -18.79
C GLN A 63 -3.44 9.80 -19.33
N GLY A 64 -4.50 9.94 -18.51
CA GLY A 64 -5.85 9.54 -18.88
C GLY A 64 -6.02 8.02 -19.07
N GLN A 65 -5.04 7.23 -18.65
CA GLN A 65 -5.08 5.77 -18.75
C GLN A 65 -5.92 5.19 -17.62
N ARG A 66 -6.61 4.09 -17.92
CA ARG A 66 -7.48 3.40 -16.97
C ARG A 66 -6.70 2.33 -16.24
N VAL A 67 -6.76 2.34 -14.92
CA VAL A 67 -6.31 1.23 -14.09
C VAL A 67 -7.39 0.13 -14.13
N PRO A 68 -7.03 -1.16 -14.28
CA PRO A 68 -8.00 -2.25 -14.28
C PRO A 68 -8.86 -2.28 -13.01
N ALA A 69 -10.15 -2.57 -13.18
CA ALA A 69 -11.14 -2.53 -12.11
C ALA A 69 -10.81 -3.44 -10.91
N TYR A 70 -10.17 -4.59 -11.18
CA TYR A 70 -9.83 -5.55 -10.13
C TYR A 70 -8.82 -4.98 -9.11
N VAL A 71 -8.02 -3.97 -9.48
CA VAL A 71 -7.00 -3.39 -8.60
C VAL A 71 -7.64 -2.73 -7.38
N GLY A 72 -8.69 -1.92 -7.58
CA GLY A 72 -9.40 -1.25 -6.49
C GLY A 72 -10.07 -2.24 -5.54
N TRP A 73 -10.77 -3.24 -6.09
CA TRP A 73 -11.45 -4.27 -5.30
C TRP A 73 -10.48 -5.18 -4.54
N ALA A 74 -9.35 -5.57 -5.16
CA ALA A 74 -8.32 -6.37 -4.51
C ALA A 74 -7.70 -5.63 -3.32
N ILE A 75 -7.39 -4.33 -3.48
CA ILE A 75 -6.86 -3.51 -2.37
C ILE A 75 -7.91 -3.41 -1.25
N LEU A 76 -9.19 -3.20 -1.57
CA LEU A 76 -10.25 -3.12 -0.56
C LEU A 76 -10.40 -4.43 0.22
N ALA A 77 -10.49 -5.56 -0.49
CA ALA A 77 -10.64 -6.88 0.12
C ALA A 77 -9.43 -7.22 1.02
N TRP A 78 -8.22 -6.92 0.55
CA TRP A 78 -7.00 -7.10 1.32
C TRP A 78 -6.95 -6.21 2.57
N ALA A 79 -7.31 -4.93 2.45
CA ALA A 79 -7.37 -4.03 3.59
C ALA A 79 -8.41 -4.47 4.63
N ALA A 80 -9.59 -4.91 4.19
CA ALA A 80 -10.63 -5.44 5.07
C ALA A 80 -10.16 -6.70 5.80
N LEU A 81 -9.50 -7.62 5.09
CA LEU A 81 -8.92 -8.82 5.70
C LEU A 81 -7.86 -8.46 6.75
N ALA A 82 -6.97 -7.52 6.46
CA ALA A 82 -5.93 -7.11 7.39
C ALA A 82 -6.50 -6.44 8.65
N VAL A 83 -7.52 -5.59 8.50
CA VAL A 83 -8.24 -4.98 9.63
C VAL A 83 -9.00 -6.03 10.44
N TYR A 84 -9.59 -7.03 9.78
CA TYR A 84 -10.27 -8.13 10.48
C TYR A 84 -9.29 -8.95 11.35
N LEU A 85 -8.08 -9.19 10.86
CA LEU A 85 -7.09 -10.02 11.56
C LEU A 85 -6.35 -9.29 12.69
N ILE A 86 -5.99 -8.01 12.50
CA ILE A 86 -5.11 -7.26 13.41
C ILE A 86 -5.86 -6.14 14.15
N GLY A 87 -7.07 -5.81 13.72
CA GLY A 87 -7.87 -4.72 14.26
C GLY A 87 -7.59 -3.36 13.58
N PRO A 88 -8.15 -2.27 14.14
CA PRO A 88 -7.99 -0.92 13.62
C PRO A 88 -6.52 -0.50 13.54
N SER A 89 -6.08 -0.16 12.33
CA SER A 89 -4.66 0.04 12.02
C SER A 89 -4.49 0.89 10.75
N GLY A 90 -3.24 1.12 10.34
CA GLY A 90 -2.91 1.83 9.09
C GLY A 90 -3.54 1.24 7.82
N PHE A 91 -3.99 -0.02 7.86
CA PHE A 91 -4.74 -0.64 6.76
C PHE A 91 -6.04 0.09 6.42
N LEU A 92 -6.66 0.81 7.37
CA LEU A 92 -7.83 1.66 7.08
C LEU A 92 -7.53 2.74 6.04
N LEU A 93 -6.29 3.23 5.97
CA LEU A 93 -5.89 4.22 4.97
C LEU A 93 -5.88 3.66 3.54
N ALA A 94 -5.81 2.33 3.37
CA ALA A 94 -5.87 1.70 2.06
C ALA A 94 -7.29 1.74 1.44
N VAL A 95 -8.32 2.02 2.25
CA VAL A 95 -9.69 2.25 1.77
C VAL A 95 -9.76 3.46 0.85
N ILE A 96 -8.97 4.52 1.12
CA ILE A 96 -8.97 5.75 0.31
C ILE A 96 -8.57 5.47 -1.15
N PRO A 97 -7.36 4.93 -1.46
CA PRO A 97 -7.00 4.64 -2.85
C PRO A 97 -7.90 3.57 -3.48
N ALA A 98 -8.40 2.58 -2.71
CA ALA A 98 -9.32 1.58 -3.22
C ALA A 98 -10.64 2.21 -3.69
N ALA A 99 -11.25 3.07 -2.85
CA ALA A 99 -12.49 3.77 -3.16
C ALA A 99 -12.33 4.68 -4.39
N LEU A 100 -11.22 5.42 -4.49
CA LEU A 100 -10.92 6.27 -5.65
C LEU A 100 -10.81 5.46 -6.95
N LEU A 101 -10.13 4.31 -6.92
CA LEU A 101 -10.00 3.44 -8.10
C LEU A 101 -11.34 2.82 -8.51
N ILE A 102 -12.16 2.39 -7.54
CA ILE A 102 -13.50 1.84 -7.78
C ILE A 102 -14.39 2.94 -8.39
N ALA A 103 -14.42 4.13 -7.79
CA ALA A 103 -15.22 5.26 -8.26
C ALA A 103 -14.83 5.71 -9.68
N ALA A 104 -13.53 5.73 -9.99
CA ALA A 104 -13.03 6.04 -11.33
C ALA A 104 -13.55 5.05 -12.37
N ASN A 105 -13.52 3.74 -12.06
CA ASN A 105 -14.01 2.72 -12.96
C ASN A 105 -15.55 2.73 -13.10
N ILE A 106 -16.30 3.02 -12.04
CA ILE A 106 -17.76 3.15 -12.11
C ILE A 106 -18.16 4.35 -12.96
N THR A 107 -17.54 5.51 -12.74
CA THR A 107 -17.83 6.75 -13.48
C THR A 107 -17.48 6.60 -14.97
N ALA A 108 -16.37 5.93 -15.29
CA ALA A 108 -15.97 5.67 -16.67
C ALA A 108 -16.90 4.73 -17.45
N ARG A 109 -17.77 3.98 -16.75
CA ARG A 109 -18.75 3.07 -17.36
C ARG A 109 -20.10 3.72 -17.62
N ARG A 110 -20.37 4.93 -17.11
CA ARG A 110 -21.61 5.65 -17.44
C ARG A 110 -21.57 6.06 -18.92
N PRO A 111 -22.48 5.56 -19.77
CA PRO A 111 -22.62 6.07 -21.12
C PRO A 111 -22.96 7.57 -21.02
N SER A 112 -22.26 8.40 -21.78
CA SER A 112 -22.69 9.77 -22.02
C SER A 112 -24.11 9.68 -22.60
N ALA A 113 -25.11 10.04 -21.81
CA ALA A 113 -26.48 10.09 -22.29
C ALA A 113 -26.49 10.96 -23.56
N VAL A 114 -26.84 10.33 -24.67
CA VAL A 114 -26.97 10.94 -26.00
C VAL A 114 -27.86 12.16 -25.83
N ARG A 115 -27.32 13.34 -26.15
CA ARG A 115 -28.06 14.60 -26.17
C ARG A 115 -29.04 14.51 -27.35
N PRO A 116 -30.37 14.59 -27.13
CA PRO A 116 -31.31 14.73 -28.23
C PRO A 116 -31.10 16.11 -28.87
N GLU A 117 -30.95 16.10 -30.19
CA GLU A 117 -30.98 17.28 -31.06
C GLU A 117 -32.40 17.67 -31.47
#